data_AF-A0A497S5S0-F1
#
_entry.id   AF-A0A497S5S0-F1
#
_cell.length_a   1.000
_cell.length_b   1.000
_cell.length_c   1.000
_cell.angle_alpha   90.00
_cell.angle_beta   90.00
_cell.angle_gamma   90.00
#
_symmetry.space_group_name_H-M   'P 1'
#
loop_
_entity.id
_entity.type
_entity.pdbx_description
1 polymer ?
#
loop_
_entity_poly.entity_id
_entity_poly.type
_entity_poly.pdbx_seq_one_letter_code
_entity_poly.pdbx_strand_id
1 'polypeptide(L)' 'MKKTELTPIDRLIVRVIKSNKKPMSTYRISKKAKLSWSTINSHCYKLMSFGILDSRIVKTKFGQKKIFWKLKE' A
#
# COMPACT_ATOMS: atom_id res chain seq x y z
N MET A 1 -3.73 -8.49 17.86
CA MET A 1 -2.62 -7.69 17.31
C MET A 1 -2.54 -6.36 18.05
N LYS A 2 -1.43 -6.07 18.71
CA LYS A 2 -1.27 -4.81 19.45
C LYS A 2 -1.16 -3.64 18.46
N LYS A 3 -2.09 -2.68 18.53
CA LYS A 3 -2.11 -1.42 17.74
C LYS A 3 -0.83 -0.55 17.91
N THR A 4 0.06 -0.90 18.83
CA THR A 4 1.24 -0.11 19.24
C THR A 4 2.43 -0.14 18.27
N GLU A 5 2.46 -0.98 17.23
CA GLU A 5 3.64 -1.08 16.32
C GLU A 5 3.53 -0.29 15.01
N LEU A 6 2.36 0.31 14.72
CA LEU A 6 2.19 1.10 13.50
C LEU A 6 2.82 2.48 13.66
N THR A 7 3.67 2.85 12.70
CA THR A 7 4.21 4.22 12.62
C THR A 7 3.15 5.20 12.10
N PRO A 8 3.36 6.52 12.23
CA PRO A 8 2.50 7.51 11.59
C PRO A 8 2.35 7.31 10.08
N ILE A 9 3.43 6.90 9.40
CA ILE A 9 3.44 6.61 7.96
C ILE A 9 2.57 5.39 7.65
N ASP A 10 2.68 4.33 8.45
CA ASP A 10 1.85 3.13 8.30
C ASP A 10 0.36 3.47 8.38
N ARG A 11 -0.03 4.26 9.40
CA ARG A 11 -1.41 4.72 9.59
C ARG A 11 -1.90 5.59 8.44
N LEU A 12 -1.04 6.46 7.90
CA LEU A 12 -1.35 7.30 6.76
C LEU A 12 -1.64 6.44 5.51
N ILE A 13 -0.80 5.44 5.24
CA ILE A 13 -0.97 4.53 4.09
C ILE A 13 -2.29 3.77 4.22
N VAL A 14 -2.58 3.19 5.38
CA VAL A 14 -3.85 2.49 5.65
C VAL A 14 -5.04 3.42 5.41
N ARG A 15 -4.97 4.68 5.89
CA ARG A 15 -6.04 5.66 5.66
C ARG A 15 -6.23 5.98 4.17
N VAL A 16 -5.13 6.18 3.43
CA VAL A 16 -5.17 6.47 1.99
C VAL A 16 -5.81 5.31 1.22
N ILE A 17 -5.41 4.07 1.51
CA ILE A 17 -5.99 2.87 0.87
C ILE A 17 -7.45 2.71 1.28
N LYS A 18 -7.79 2.83 2.56
CA LYS A 18 -9.17 2.70 3.07
C LYS A 18 -10.14 3.69 2.43
N SER A 19 -9.67 4.90 2.12
CA SER A 19 -10.48 5.93 1.46
C SER A 19 -10.80 5.63 -0.02
N ASN A 20 -10.25 4.55 -0.58
CA ASN A 20 -10.39 4.20 -1.99
C ASN A 20 -11.13 2.88 -2.17
N LYS A 21 -12.15 2.86 -3.03
CA LYS A 21 -12.94 1.66 -3.34
C LYS A 21 -12.16 0.61 -4.14
N LYS A 22 -11.06 0.98 -4.79
CA LYS A 22 -10.27 0.10 -5.66
C LYS A 22 -8.84 -0.07 -5.15
N PRO A 23 -8.20 -1.24 -5.34
CA PRO A 23 -6.80 -1.43 -5.03
C PRO A 23 -5.91 -0.37 -5.69
N MET A 24 -4.87 0.07 -4.99
CA MET A 24 -4.02 1.18 -5.42
C MET A 24 -2.59 0.73 -5.69
N SER A 25 -1.97 1.27 -6.74
CA SER A 25 -0.53 1.08 -6.93
C SER A 25 0.28 1.93 -5.95
N THR A 26 1.50 1.48 -5.65
CA THR A 26 2.47 2.24 -4.81
C THR A 26 2.61 3.70 -5.26
N TYR A 27 2.65 3.92 -6.58
CA TYR A 27 2.72 5.27 -7.17
C TYR A 27 1.51 6.13 -6.85
N ARG A 28 0.29 5.58 -6.94
CA ARG A 28 -0.92 6.36 -6.61
C ARG A 28 -0.98 6.66 -5.12
N ILE A 29 -0.54 5.73 -4.27
CA ILE A 29 -0.48 5.94 -2.83
C ILE A 29 0.54 7.03 -2.52
N SER A 30 1.72 7.03 -3.13
CA SER A 30 2.75 8.04 -2.90
C SER A 30 2.30 9.45 -3.28
N LYS A 31 1.62 9.60 -4.43
CA LYS A 31 1.04 10.88 -4.84
C LYS A 31 -0.04 11.38 -3.87
N LYS A 32 -0.90 10.49 -3.35
CA LYS A 32 -1.92 10.88 -2.36
C LYS A 32 -1.33 11.19 -0.98
N ALA A 33 -0.34 10.41 -0.54
CA ALA A 33 0.30 10.56 0.76
C ALA A 33 1.35 11.69 0.79
N LYS A 34 1.73 12.24 -0.37
CA LYS A 34 2.81 13.23 -0.52
C LYS A 34 4.14 12.74 0.08
N LEU A 35 4.43 11.45 -0.09
CA LEU A 35 5.66 10.80 0.36
C LEU A 35 6.40 10.21 -0.85
N SER A 36 7.69 9.90 -0.67
CA SER A 36 8.48 9.28 -1.72
C SER A 36 7.92 7.90 -2.09
N TRP A 37 8.11 7.48 -3.35
CA TRP A 37 7.66 6.16 -3.78
C TRP A 37 8.35 5.03 -3.00
N SER A 38 9.66 5.15 -2.75
CA SER A 38 10.45 4.16 -2.02
C SER A 38 9.97 3.99 -0.59
N THR A 39 9.69 5.10 0.12
CA THR A 39 9.11 5.07 1.47
C THR A 39 7.79 4.31 1.46
N ILE A 40 6.85 4.66 0.57
CA ILE A 40 5.57 3.97 0.49
C ILE A 40 5.74 2.49 0.15
N ASN A 41 6.65 2.16 -0.77
CA ASN A 41 6.89 0.78 -1.17
C ASN A 41 7.33 -0.08 0.03
N SER A 42 8.35 0.35 0.77
CA SER A 42 8.85 -0.37 1.93
C SER A 42 7.77 -0.54 3.01
N HIS A 43 7.00 0.52 3.27
CA HIS A 43 5.92 0.47 4.25
C HIS A 43 4.74 -0.41 3.80
N CYS A 44 4.39 -0.47 2.51
CA CYS A 44 3.39 -1.40 2.01
C CYS A 44 3.79 -2.86 2.24
N TYR A 45 5.05 -3.23 2.00
CA TYR A 45 5.55 -4.57 2.27
C TYR A 45 5.57 -4.88 3.78
N LYS A 46 5.97 -3.93 4.62
CA LYS A 46 5.86 -4.05 6.09
C LYS A 46 4.41 -4.30 6.52
N LEU A 47 3.47 -3.53 5.99
CA LEU A 47 2.04 -3.71 6.30
C LEU A 47 1.48 -5.04 5.78
N MET A 48 2.01 -5.54 4.67
CA MET A 48 1.68 -6.87 4.14
C MET A 48 2.20 -7.99 5.04
N SER A 49 3.44 -7.89 5.54
CA SER A 49 3.98 -8.87 6.50
C SER A 49 3.23 -8.86 7.83
N PHE A 50 2.65 -7.72 8.20
CA PHE A 50 1.75 -7.61 9.35
C PHE A 50 0.33 -8.13 9.07
N GLY A 51 0.03 -8.57 7.85
CA GLY A 51 -1.30 -9.05 7.48
C GLY A 51 -2.36 -7.94 7.43
N ILE A 52 -1.97 -6.68 7.27
CA ILE A 52 -2.90 -5.54 7.17
C ILE A 52 -3.26 -5.26 5.70
N LEU A 53 -2.31 -5.47 4.79
CA LEU A 53 -2.50 -5.31 3.36
C LEU A 53 -2.35 -6.64 2.63
N ASP A 54 -3.13 -6.79 1.57
CA ASP A 54 -2.88 -7.76 0.51
C ASP A 54 -2.34 -7.06 -0.73
N SER A 55 -1.63 -7.82 -1.56
CA SER A 55 -1.13 -7.36 -2.84
C SER A 55 -1.61 -8.26 -3.99
N ARG A 56 -1.74 -7.65 -5.17
CA ARG A 56 -1.91 -8.39 -6.42
C ARG A 56 -1.00 -7.81 -7.49
N ILE A 57 -0.41 -8.69 -8.29
CA ILE A 57 0.42 -8.30 -9.43
C ILE A 57 -0.45 -8.28 -10.68
N VAL A 58 -0.45 -7.18 -11.39
CA VAL A 58 -1.13 -7.01 -12.68
C VAL A 58 -0.08 -6.80 -13.75
N LYS A 59 -0.12 -7.61 -14.81
CA LYS A 59 0.67 -7.37 -16.03
C LYS A 59 -0.04 -6.32 -16.88
N THR A 60 0.68 -5.30 -17.32
CA THR A 60 0.16 -4.32 -18.27
C THR A 60 0.17 -4.87 -19.69
N LYS A 61 -0.48 -4.18 -20.62
CA LYS A 61 -0.46 -4.51 -22.06
C LYS A 61 0.96 -4.63 -22.64
N PHE A 62 1.94 -3.96 -22.03
CA PHE A 62 3.34 -3.97 -22.45
C PHE A 62 4.21 -4.92 -21.62
N GLY A 63 3.61 -5.88 -20.90
CA GLY A 63 4.33 -6.89 -20.11
C GLY A 63 4.91 -6.41 -18.77
N GLN A 64 4.82 -5.12 -18.45
CA GLN A 64 5.30 -4.60 -17.17
C GLN A 64 4.44 -5.11 -16.00
N LYS A 65 5.08 -5.57 -14.92
CA LYS A 65 4.39 -5.97 -13.69
C LYS A 65 4.14 -4.75 -12.82
N LYS A 66 2.90 -4.53 -12.39
CA LYS A 66 2.52 -3.50 -11.41
C LYS A 66 1.85 -4.14 -10.19
N ILE A 67 2.27 -3.72 -9.01
CA ILE A 67 1.69 -4.18 -7.74
C ILE A 67 0.56 -3.23 -7.33
N PHE A 68 -0.56 -3.81 -6.92
CA PHE A 68 -1.70 -3.11 -6.36
C PHE A 68 -2.00 -3.61 -4.96
N TRP A 69 -2.25 -2.67 -4.05
CA TRP A 69 -2.47 -2.90 -2.63
C TRP A 69 -3.92 -2.68 -2.27
N LYS A 70 -4.45 -3.55 -1.40
CA LYS A 70 -5.78 -3.41 -0.76
C LYS A 70 -5.67 -3.75 0.73
N LEU A 71 -6.65 -3.34 1.53
CA LEU A 71 -6.77 -3.85 2.89
C LEU A 71 -7.07 -5.35 2.84
N LYS A 72 -6.47 -6.09 3.76
CA LYS A 72 -6.80 -7.49 4.00
C LYS A 72 -8.21 -7.56 4.63
N GLU A 73 -9.03 -8.47 4.13
CA GLU A 73 -10.39 -8.76 4.63
C GLU A 73 -10.34 -9.73 5.81
#